data_AF-A0A1R3WDZ0-F1
#
_entry.id   AF-A0A1R3WDZ0-F1
#
_cell.length_a   1.000
_cell.length_b   1.000
_cell.length_c   1.000
_cell.angle_alpha   90.00
_cell.angle_beta   90.00
_cell.angle_gamma   90.00
#
_symmetry.space_group_name_H-M   'P 1'
#
loop_
_entity.id
_entity.type
_entity.pdbx_description
1 polymer ?
#
loop_
_entity_poly.entity_id
_entity_poly.type
_entity_poly.pdbx_seq_one_letter_code
_entity_poly.pdbx_strand_id
1 'polypeptide(L)'
;MFGLGWSELLVVGIVALIVIGPKDLPGLFRTIGQFTGKARMMAREFSRAMEQAADDAGVKDISKTLNAAANPKKFGVDKIKEATGVTETPLSPERQAAKEKMSKAMGDAALARQAREAEEAAAKAAAAEAPKPDTPAPEAKT
;
A
#
# COMPACT_ATOMS: atom_id res chain seq x y z
N MET A 1 13.15 -5.80 7.73
CA MET A 1 14.63 -5.72 7.76
C MET A 1 15.20 -5.51 6.34
N PHE A 2 14.61 -4.61 5.54
CA PHE A 2 15.16 -4.19 4.24
C PHE A 2 15.07 -2.67 4.17
N GLY A 3 16.21 -2.00 4.30
CA GLY A 3 16.32 -0.56 4.22
C GLY A 3 16.27 -0.12 2.76
N LEU A 4 15.10 0.35 2.31
CA LEU A 4 15.02 1.20 1.11
C LEU A 4 15.19 2.66 1.56
N GLY A 5 16.34 2.93 2.19
CA GLY A 5 16.73 4.25 2.65
C GLY A 5 17.66 4.95 1.65
N TRP A 6 17.92 6.24 1.91
CA TRP A 6 18.91 7.01 1.16
C TRP A 6 20.31 6.38 1.25
N SER A 7 20.64 5.72 2.37
CA SER A 7 21.87 4.96 2.59
C SER A 7 22.06 3.83 1.59
N GLU A 8 21.09 2.92 1.46
CA GLU A 8 21.20 1.78 0.54
C GLU A 8 21.25 2.22 -0.93
N LEU A 9 20.50 3.26 -1.30
CA LEU A 9 20.58 3.85 -2.65
C LEU A 9 22.00 4.34 -2.97
N LEU A 10 22.69 4.92 -1.99
CA LEU A 10 24.09 5.35 -2.09
C LEU A 10 25.03 4.17 -2.28
N VAL A 11 24.85 3.10 -1.49
CA VAL A 11 25.66 1.86 -1.61
C VAL A 11 25.47 1.23 -2.99
N VAL A 12 24.22 1.09 -3.46
CA VAL A 12 23.93 0.56 -4.80
C VAL A 12 24.53 1.46 -5.89
N GLY A 13 24.50 2.79 -5.72
CA GLY A 13 25.16 3.73 -6.61
C GLY A 13 26.68 3.51 -6.70
N ILE A 14 27.36 3.30 -5.57
CA ILE A 14 28.79 3.00 -5.53
C ILE A 14 29.08 1.65 -6.21
N VAL A 15 28.31 0.61 -5.91
CA VAL A 15 28.46 -0.71 -6.55
C VAL A 15 28.26 -0.60 -8.07
N ALA A 16 27.25 0.15 -8.52
CA ALA A 16 27.02 0.38 -9.94
C ALA A 16 28.19 1.12 -10.61
N LEU A 17 28.80 2.10 -9.94
CA LEU A 17 29.99 2.81 -10.45
C LEU A 17 31.19 1.87 -10.62
N ILE A 18 31.37 0.89 -9.72
CA ILE A 18 32.47 -0.08 -9.81
C ILE A 18 32.22 -1.09 -10.94
N VAL A 19 31.00 -1.60 -11.05
CA VAL A 19 30.66 -2.68 -12.01
C VAL A 19 30.57 -2.16 -13.44
N ILE A 20 29.86 -1.05 -13.65
CA ILE A 20 29.62 -0.47 -14.99
C ILE A 20 30.71 0.54 -15.35
N GLY A 21 31.30 1.21 -14.37
CA GLY A 21 32.26 2.29 -14.58
C GLY A 21 31.61 3.68 -14.55
N PRO A 22 32.30 4.70 -13.99
CA PRO A 22 31.76 6.06 -13.85
C PRO A 22 31.57 6.78 -15.18
N LYS A 23 32.25 6.37 -16.24
CA LYS A 23 32.14 6.97 -17.58
C LYS A 23 30.99 6.39 -18.41
N ASP A 24 30.59 5.15 -18.14
CA ASP A 24 29.59 4.45 -18.95
C ASP A 24 28.16 4.61 -18.41
N LEU A 25 28.01 4.80 -17.09
CA LEU A 25 26.74 5.15 -16.45
C LEU A 25 26.00 6.35 -17.09
N PRO A 26 26.64 7.52 -17.32
CA PRO A 26 25.95 8.65 -17.95
C PRO A 26 25.47 8.34 -19.38
N GLY A 27 26.22 7.53 -20.13
CA GLY A 27 25.80 7.03 -21.43
C GLY A 27 24.57 6.12 -21.33
N LEU A 28 24.57 5.18 -20.40
CA LEU A 28 23.45 4.26 -20.15
C LEU A 28 22.16 5.01 -19.76
N PHE A 29 22.25 5.96 -18.83
CA PHE A 29 21.10 6.79 -18.45
C PHE A 29 20.56 7.60 -19.62
N ARG A 30 21.44 8.10 -20.51
CA ARG A 30 21.03 8.84 -21.69
C ARG A 30 20.27 7.96 -22.68
N THR A 31 20.72 6.73 -22.89
CA THR A 31 20.06 5.75 -23.77
C THR A 31 18.69 5.33 -23.22
N ILE A 32 18.63 4.94 -21.94
CA ILE A 32 17.38 4.57 -21.27
C ILE A 32 16.42 5.76 -21.23
N GLY A 33 16.93 6.96 -20.95
CA GLY A 33 16.16 8.19 -20.92
C GLY A 33 15.57 8.55 -22.28
N GLN A 34 16.32 8.41 -23.36
CA GLN A 34 15.82 8.64 -24.72
C GLN A 34 14.73 7.62 -25.09
N PHE A 35 14.92 6.35 -24.77
CA PHE A 35 13.91 5.31 -25.03
C PHE A 35 12.62 5.57 -24.24
N THR A 36 12.75 5.85 -22.94
CA THR A 36 11.62 6.19 -22.06
C THR A 36 10.92 7.47 -22.52
N GLY A 37 11.68 8.47 -22.98
CA GLY A 37 11.14 9.72 -23.53
C GLY A 37 10.31 9.50 -24.79
N LYS A 38 10.80 8.69 -25.73
CA LYS A 38 10.06 8.29 -26.93
C LYS A 38 8.80 7.48 -26.57
N ALA A 39 8.91 6.53 -25.66
CA ALA A 39 7.76 5.76 -25.19
C ALA A 39 6.69 6.66 -24.54
N ARG A 40 7.11 7.65 -23.72
CA ARG A 40 6.20 8.62 -23.12
C ARG A 40 5.55 9.55 -24.15
N MET A 41 6.28 9.95 -25.19
CA MET A 41 5.74 10.72 -26.31
C MET A 41 4.65 9.92 -27.03
N MET A 42 4.96 8.69 -27.44
CA MET A 42 4.02 7.78 -28.09
C MET A 42 2.78 7.52 -27.21
N ALA A 43 2.96 7.30 -25.91
CA ALA A 43 1.86 7.13 -24.97
C ALA A 43 0.95 8.37 -24.88
N ARG A 44 1.53 9.57 -25.00
CA ARG A 44 0.76 10.83 -25.03
C ARG A 44 -0.03 10.98 -26.33
N GLU A 45 0.56 10.65 -27.47
CA GLU A 45 -0.17 10.62 -28.75
C GLU A 45 -1.30 9.59 -28.74
N PHE A 46 -1.03 8.38 -28.25
CA PHE A 46 -2.05 7.35 -28.10
C PHE A 46 -3.16 7.79 -27.16
N SER A 47 -2.83 8.39 -26.01
CA SER A 47 -3.84 8.88 -25.06
C SER A 47 -4.73 9.96 -25.71
N ARG A 48 -4.15 10.88 -26.49
CA ARG A 48 -4.93 11.91 -27.21
C ARG A 48 -5.82 11.30 -28.30
N ALA A 49 -5.26 10.40 -29.11
CA ALA A 49 -6.00 9.74 -30.17
C ALA A 49 -7.12 8.85 -29.60
N MET A 50 -6.86 8.17 -28.48
CA MET A 50 -7.85 7.36 -27.79
C MET A 50 -8.92 8.22 -27.14
N GLU A 51 -8.59 9.36 -26.51
CA GLU A 51 -9.60 10.29 -25.97
C GLU A 51 -10.52 10.81 -27.09
N GLN A 52 -9.93 11.19 -28.23
CA GLN A 52 -10.69 11.66 -29.39
C GLN A 52 -11.58 10.56 -30.00
N ALA A 53 -11.08 9.32 -30.09
CA ALA A 53 -11.89 8.19 -30.52
C ALA A 53 -12.91 7.75 -29.45
N ALA A 54 -12.63 7.98 -28.16
CA ALA A 54 -13.47 7.60 -27.04
C ALA A 54 -14.70 8.48 -26.91
N ASP A 55 -14.54 9.78 -27.17
CA ASP A 55 -15.64 10.74 -27.23
C ASP A 55 -16.62 10.41 -28.37
N ASP A 56 -16.15 9.84 -29.48
CA ASP A 56 -16.99 9.39 -30.61
C ASP A 56 -17.54 7.95 -30.44
N ALA A 57 -16.84 7.05 -29.73
CA ALA A 57 -17.17 5.62 -29.65
C ALA A 57 -17.65 5.11 -28.28
N GLY A 58 -17.99 5.98 -27.32
CA GLY A 58 -18.57 5.55 -26.03
C GLY A 58 -17.58 4.85 -25.07
N VAL A 59 -16.28 4.99 -25.31
CA VAL A 59 -15.21 4.32 -24.52
C VAL A 59 -15.07 4.92 -23.11
N LYS A 60 -15.74 6.05 -22.83
CA LYS A 60 -15.84 6.66 -21.50
C LYS A 60 -16.31 5.67 -20.43
N ASP A 61 -17.21 4.75 -20.80
CA ASP A 61 -17.71 3.70 -19.90
C ASP A 61 -16.65 2.64 -19.59
N ILE A 62 -15.79 2.30 -20.55
CA ILE A 62 -14.68 1.36 -20.36
C ILE A 62 -13.63 1.97 -19.42
N SER A 63 -13.27 3.23 -19.64
CA SER A 63 -12.37 3.98 -18.75
C SER A 63 -12.92 4.09 -17.33
N LYS A 64 -14.24 4.29 -17.17
CA LYS A 64 -14.92 4.34 -15.87
C LYS A 64 -14.88 2.98 -15.15
N THR A 65 -15.05 1.89 -15.90
CA THR A 65 -15.03 0.51 -15.38
C THR A 65 -13.61 0.09 -14.98
N LEU A 66 -12.60 0.41 -15.79
CA LEU A 66 -11.19 0.17 -15.49
C LEU A 66 -10.73 0.95 -14.25
N ASN A 67 -11.14 2.23 -14.13
CA ASN A 67 -10.85 3.02 -12.92
C ASN A 67 -11.54 2.47 -11.67
N ALA A 68 -12.79 2.00 -11.80
CA ALA A 68 -13.51 1.35 -10.70
C ALA A 68 -12.84 0.03 -10.28
N ALA A 69 -12.31 -0.75 -11.22
CA ALA A 69 -11.58 -1.98 -10.95
C ALA A 69 -10.20 -1.72 -10.32
N ALA A 70 -9.48 -0.69 -10.78
CA ALA A 70 -8.16 -0.33 -10.25
C ALA A 70 -8.22 0.31 -8.86
N ASN A 71 -9.32 1.00 -8.51
CA ASN A 71 -9.50 1.64 -7.20
C ASN A 71 -10.95 1.58 -6.71
N PRO A 72 -11.45 0.40 -6.30
CA PRO A 72 -12.84 0.21 -5.90
C PRO A 72 -13.22 1.05 -4.67
N LYS A 73 -12.28 1.26 -3.74
CA LYS A 73 -12.49 2.08 -2.54
C LYS A 73 -12.67 3.57 -2.86
N LYS A 74 -11.85 4.13 -3.76
CA LYS A 74 -11.99 5.55 -4.15
C LYS A 74 -13.27 5.77 -4.94
N PHE A 75 -13.54 4.90 -5.91
CA PHE A 75 -14.76 4.98 -6.72
C PHE A 75 -16.05 4.92 -5.87
N GLY A 76 -16.06 4.08 -4.82
CA GLY A 76 -17.18 4.03 -3.87
C GLY A 76 -17.33 5.33 -3.05
N VAL A 77 -16.23 5.91 -2.57
CA VAL A 77 -16.24 7.17 -1.84
C VAL A 77 -16.64 8.34 -2.74
N ASP A 78 -16.16 8.38 -3.99
CA ASP A 78 -16.50 9.40 -4.97
C ASP A 78 -17.99 9.35 -5.34
N LYS A 79 -18.56 8.16 -5.53
CA LYS A 79 -20.02 8.00 -5.73
C LYS A 79 -20.83 8.39 -4.50
N ILE A 80 -20.36 8.06 -3.29
CA ILE A 80 -21.04 8.49 -2.06
C ILE A 80 -21.01 10.01 -1.97
N LYS A 81 -19.88 10.64 -2.29
CA LYS A 81 -19.69 12.10 -2.28
C LYS A 81 -20.58 12.80 -3.32
N GLU A 82 -20.72 12.21 -4.51
CA GLU A 82 -21.62 12.66 -5.57
C GLU A 82 -23.10 12.53 -5.16
N ALA A 83 -23.50 11.37 -4.61
CA ALA A 83 -24.88 11.11 -4.18
C ALA A 83 -25.29 11.92 -2.94
N THR A 84 -24.34 12.24 -2.07
CA THR A 84 -24.59 13.01 -0.84
C THR A 84 -24.34 14.51 -1.02
N GLY A 85 -23.86 14.95 -2.20
CA GLY A 85 -23.55 16.35 -2.47
C GLY A 85 -22.51 16.95 -1.53
N VAL A 86 -21.65 16.11 -0.92
CA VAL A 86 -20.64 16.56 0.05
C VAL A 86 -19.46 17.19 -0.70
N THR A 87 -19.66 18.42 -1.14
CA THR A 87 -18.58 19.32 -1.55
C THR A 87 -17.65 19.51 -0.36
N GLU A 88 -16.33 19.50 -0.58
CA GLU A 88 -15.34 19.78 0.47
C GLU A 88 -15.45 21.23 0.92
N THR A 89 -16.47 21.51 1.73
CA THR A 89 -16.45 22.68 2.58
C THR A 89 -15.33 22.42 3.58
N PRO A 90 -14.35 23.34 3.74
CA PRO A 90 -13.38 23.22 4.80
C PRO A 90 -14.16 23.02 6.10
N LEU A 91 -13.91 21.89 6.79
CA LEU A 91 -14.61 21.58 8.03
C LEU A 91 -14.43 22.77 8.96
N SER A 92 -15.52 23.27 9.56
CA SER A 92 -15.41 24.27 10.63
C SER A 92 -14.44 23.75 11.70
N PRO A 93 -13.70 24.63 12.39
CA PRO A 93 -12.73 24.23 13.42
C PRO A 93 -13.34 23.30 14.48
N GLU A 94 -14.64 23.46 14.75
CA GLU A 94 -15.41 22.60 15.65
C GLU A 94 -15.59 21.16 15.12
N ARG A 95 -15.86 20.99 13.82
CA ARG A 95 -15.97 19.67 13.18
C ARG A 95 -14.62 18.98 13.02
N GLN A 96 -13.54 19.74 12.86
CA GLN A 96 -12.18 19.17 12.85
C GLN A 96 -11.81 18.62 14.23
N ALA A 97 -12.07 19.38 15.29
CA ALA A 97 -11.86 18.92 16.66
C ALA A 97 -12.72 17.69 17.01
N ALA A 98 -13.97 17.64 16.53
CA ALA A 98 -14.82 16.47 16.70
C ALA A 98 -14.29 15.24 15.94
N LYS A 99 -13.82 15.41 14.69
CA LYS A 99 -13.21 14.35 13.89
C LYS A 99 -11.93 13.81 14.54
N GLU A 100 -11.09 14.69 15.06
CA GLU A 100 -9.83 14.33 15.72
C GLU A 100 -10.07 13.55 17.03
N LYS A 101 -11.03 14.00 17.84
CA LYS A 101 -11.47 13.26 19.04
C LYS A 101 -12.03 11.89 18.68
N MET A 102 -12.85 11.81 17.63
CA MET A 102 -13.42 10.56 17.16
C MET A 102 -12.35 9.61 16.61
N SER A 103 -11.39 10.12 15.82
CA SER A 103 -10.28 9.30 15.31
C SER A 103 -9.36 8.82 16.41
N LYS A 104 -9.10 9.65 17.43
CA LYS A 104 -8.28 9.27 18.57
C LYS A 104 -8.98 8.20 19.42
N ALA A 105 -10.25 8.41 19.76
CA ALA A 105 -11.05 7.42 20.49
C ALA A 105 -11.18 6.09 19.72
N MET A 106 -11.31 6.13 18.39
CA MET A 106 -11.35 4.93 17.57
C MET A 106 -9.98 4.22 17.51
N GLY A 107 -8.88 4.98 17.43
CA GLY A 107 -7.52 4.45 17.48
C GLY A 107 -7.22 3.78 18.83
N ASP A 108 -7.56 4.45 19.93
CA ASP A 108 -7.40 3.92 21.29
C ASP A 108 -8.25 2.66 21.50
N ALA A 109 -9.50 2.65 21.02
CA ALA A 109 -10.38 1.48 21.07
C ALA A 109 -9.86 0.31 20.20
N ALA A 110 -9.27 0.60 19.05
CA ALA A 110 -8.67 -0.42 18.19
C ALA A 110 -7.42 -1.04 18.82
N LEU A 111 -6.56 -0.22 19.45
CA LEU A 111 -5.40 -0.68 20.20
C LEU A 111 -5.80 -1.51 21.43
N ALA A 112 -6.84 -1.07 22.16
CA ALA A 112 -7.37 -1.82 23.30
C ALA A 112 -7.97 -3.18 22.89
N ARG A 113 -8.61 -3.26 21.71
CA ARG A 113 -9.08 -4.54 21.15
C ARG A 113 -7.91 -5.44 20.77
N GLN A 114 -6.92 -4.91 20.05
CA GLN A 114 -5.74 -5.69 19.66
C GLN A 114 -4.95 -6.21 20.87
N ALA A 115 -4.82 -5.40 21.93
CA ALA A 115 -4.15 -5.82 23.17
C ALA A 115 -4.91 -6.96 23.86
N ARG A 116 -6.24 -6.89 23.95
CA ARG A 116 -7.08 -7.96 24.51
C ARG A 116 -7.05 -9.22 23.66
N GLU A 117 -7.09 -9.09 22.34
CA GLU A 117 -6.98 -10.21 21.41
C GLU A 117 -5.60 -10.88 21.49
N ALA A 118 -4.52 -10.10 21.66
CA ALA A 118 -3.16 -10.63 21.84
C ALA A 118 -2.99 -11.35 23.19
N GLU A 119 -3.57 -10.83 24.26
CA GLU A 119 -3.53 -11.45 25.59
C GLU A 119 -4.38 -12.72 25.64
N GLU A 120 -5.55 -12.72 24.99
CA GLU A 120 -6.40 -13.90 24.85
C GLU A 120 -5.76 -14.98 23.95
N ALA A 121 -5.05 -14.57 22.89
CA ALA A 121 -4.27 -15.48 22.05
C ALA A 121 -3.08 -16.10 22.81
N ALA A 122 -2.39 -15.31 23.64
CA ALA A 122 -1.31 -15.80 24.50
C ALA A 122 -1.82 -16.77 25.58
N ALA A 123 -2.97 -16.47 26.20
CA ALA A 123 -3.59 -17.36 27.18
C ALA A 123 -4.08 -18.68 26.56
N LYS A 124 -4.64 -18.66 25.34
CA LYS A 124 -5.01 -19.87 24.60
C LYS A 124 -3.79 -20.69 24.16
N ALA A 125 -2.68 -20.04 23.80
CA ALA A 125 -1.43 -20.71 23.48
C ALA A 125 -0.82 -21.40 24.71
N ALA A 126 -0.82 -20.74 25.88
CA ALA A 126 -0.32 -21.32 27.13
C ALA A 126 -1.18 -22.49 27.64
N ALA A 127 -2.50 -22.44 27.45
CA ALA A 127 -3.41 -23.54 27.82
C ALA A 127 -3.27 -24.78 26.91
N ALA A 128 -2.74 -24.63 25.70
CA ALA A 128 -2.46 -25.74 24.78
C ALA A 128 -1.13 -26.45 25.05
N GLU A 129 -0.25 -25.88 25.90
CA GLU A 129 1.10 -26.39 26.20
C GLU A 129 1.25 -26.99 27.61
N ALA A 130 0.16 -27.33 28.30
CA ALA A 130 0.23 -28.07 29.56
C ALA A 130 0.56 -29.56 29.30
N PRO A 131 1.51 -30.17 30.03
CA PRO A 131 2.03 -31.50 29.74
C PRO A 131 0.99 -32.58 30.02
N LYS A 132 0.84 -33.53 29.09
CA LYS A 132 0.06 -34.76 29.31
C LYS A 132 0.71 -35.53 30.47
N PRO A 133 -0.07 -36.03 31.46
CA PRO A 133 0.50 -36.72 32.61
C PRO A 133 1.09 -38.06 32.18
N ASP A 134 2.42 -38.17 32.25
CA ASP A 134 3.13 -39.43 32.13
C ASP A 134 2.75 -40.36 33.29
N THR A 135 2.27 -41.55 32.92
CA THR A 135 1.87 -42.61 33.85
C THR A 135 3.12 -43.23 34.47
N PRO A 136 3.25 -43.37 35.80
CA PRO A 136 4.43 -44.00 36.38
C PRO A 136 4.27 -45.53 36.30
N ALA A 137 5.25 -46.21 35.72
CA ALA A 137 5.44 -47.65 35.87
C ALA A 137 6.90 -47.93 36.27
N PRO A 138 7.13 -48.93 37.15
CA PRO A 138 8.07 -48.82 38.25
C PRO A 138 9.47 -49.40 37.98
N GLU A 139 10.36 -49.14 38.92
CA GLU A 139 11.78 -49.52 38.97
C GLU A 139 12.04 -51.04 39.06
N ALA A 140 13.31 -51.37 38.75
CA ALA A 140 14.15 -52.46 39.30
C ALA A 140 14.36 -53.76 38.49
N LYS A 141 15.53 -53.83 37.85
CA LYS A 141 16.57 -54.88 37.94
C LYS A 141 17.81 -54.30 37.24
N THR A 142 18.98 -54.15 37.86
CA THR A 142 19.78 -55.08 38.68
C THR A 142 20.62 -54.35 39.72
#